data_AF-A0A1E7MWX9-F1
#
_entry.id   AF-A0A1E7MWX9-F1
#
_cell.length_a   1.000
_cell.length_b   1.000
_cell.length_c   1.000
_cell.angle_alpha   90.00
_cell.angle_beta   90.00
_cell.angle_gamma   90.00
#
_symmetry.space_group_name_H-M   'P 1'
#
loop_
_entity.id
_entity.type
_entity.pdbx_description
1 polymer ?
#
loop_
_entity_poly.entity_id
_entity_poly.type
_entity_poly.pdbx_seq_one_letter_code
_entity_poly.pdbx_strand_id
1 'polypeptide(L)'
;MRRGFGVLCSTLALLAALTAATGCEPVVDSGAFRPPVLNPEPAPSSAQWIVDLVAGLNTPPRCPKPTLPTLAVLDTDGRNRAVAFWLVDHLDVCYAAINHRGETPTTIWFSPIEDLVARTPMPADTTPGVDSYAFTAYRGRVDDIQVTGDPDHLVSPVHHLTVDLGIGDLVTFAAYHYRIPATGKPLTLTLCTPTAPCRNAH
;
A
#
# COMPACT_ATOMS: atom_id res chain seq x y z
N MET A 1 -19.11 13.55 -71.78
CA MET A 1 -18.28 14.76 -72.01
C MET A 1 -16.87 14.48 -71.50
N ARG A 2 -15.87 15.08 -72.16
CA ARG A 2 -14.45 14.68 -72.21
C ARG A 2 -13.69 14.72 -70.87
N ARG A 3 -12.71 13.81 -70.78
CA ARG A 3 -11.53 13.84 -69.89
C ARG A 3 -10.70 15.12 -70.13
N GLY A 4 -10.07 15.64 -69.08
CA GLY A 4 -8.99 16.62 -69.16
C GLY A 4 -7.94 16.32 -68.10
N PHE A 5 -6.75 15.91 -68.56
CA PHE A 5 -5.50 15.89 -67.78
C PHE A 5 -4.71 17.17 -68.11
N GLY A 6 -4.00 17.72 -67.14
CA GLY A 6 -3.00 18.77 -67.32
C GLY A 6 -2.32 19.11 -66.01
N VAL A 7 -1.01 18.87 -65.94
CA VAL A 7 -0.11 19.00 -64.77
C VAL A 7 0.84 20.18 -64.99
N LEU A 8 1.44 20.66 -63.89
CA LEU A 8 2.73 21.39 -63.71
C LEU A 8 2.58 22.89 -63.40
N CYS A 9 2.86 23.32 -62.14
CA CYS A 9 4.17 23.81 -61.62
C CYS A 9 4.57 25.14 -62.27
N SER A 10 4.87 26.27 -61.61
CA SER A 10 5.36 26.64 -60.27
C SER A 10 4.94 28.12 -60.06
N THR A 11 4.95 28.79 -58.90
CA THR A 11 6.12 29.23 -58.12
C THR A 11 5.61 30.11 -56.94
N LEU A 12 6.12 29.81 -55.75
CA LEU A 12 6.33 30.63 -54.53
C LEU A 12 5.67 32.01 -54.37
N ALA A 13 4.96 32.19 -53.25
CA ALA A 13 4.96 33.43 -52.49
C ALA A 13 4.94 33.14 -50.98
N LEU A 14 6.00 33.61 -50.32
CA LEU A 14 6.25 33.72 -48.90
C LEU A 14 5.03 34.25 -48.11
N LEU A 15 4.70 33.61 -46.99
CA LEU A 15 4.05 34.27 -45.86
C LEU A 15 4.54 33.63 -44.56
N ALA A 16 5.06 34.49 -43.69
CA ALA A 16 5.75 34.19 -42.45
C ALA A 16 4.86 33.40 -41.46
N ALA A 17 5.31 32.21 -41.08
CA ALA A 17 4.79 31.52 -39.92
C ALA A 17 5.55 32.03 -38.69
N LEU A 18 4.84 32.76 -37.82
CA LEU A 18 5.33 33.10 -36.49
C LEU A 18 5.67 31.81 -35.74
N THR A 19 6.93 31.72 -35.31
CA THR A 19 7.42 30.76 -34.34
C THR A 19 6.76 31.02 -32.99
N ALA A 20 5.60 30.41 -32.75
CA ALA A 20 5.14 30.11 -31.40
C ALA A 20 5.98 28.93 -30.92
N ALA A 21 7.15 29.21 -30.37
CA ALA A 21 7.88 28.27 -29.54
C ALA A 21 7.07 28.07 -28.25
N THR A 22 6.06 27.21 -28.31
CA THR A 22 5.53 26.58 -27.10
C THR A 22 6.58 25.57 -26.67
N GLY A 23 7.56 26.05 -25.90
CA GLY A 23 8.40 25.19 -25.11
C GLY A 23 7.50 24.36 -24.22
N CYS A 24 7.31 23.09 -24.56
CA CYS A 24 6.93 22.09 -23.58
C CYS A 24 8.16 21.91 -22.69
N GLU A 25 8.37 22.84 -21.75
CA GLU A 25 9.22 22.54 -20.62
C GLU A 25 8.54 21.38 -19.87
N PRO A 26 9.26 20.29 -19.58
CA PRO A 26 8.74 19.30 -18.66
C PRO A 26 8.56 20.03 -17.33
N VAL A 27 7.31 20.19 -16.90
CA VAL A 27 7.01 20.53 -15.52
C VAL A 27 7.57 19.36 -14.72
N VAL A 28 8.78 19.54 -14.22
CA VAL A 28 9.28 18.78 -13.09
C VAL A 28 8.31 19.13 -11.98
N ASP A 29 7.33 18.25 -11.78
CA ASP A 29 6.47 18.27 -10.61
C ASP A 29 7.44 18.20 -9.43
N SER A 30 7.73 19.39 -8.90
CA SER A 30 8.59 19.58 -7.76
C SER A 30 7.75 19.07 -6.62
N GLY A 31 7.74 17.74 -6.46
CA GLY A 31 6.87 16.99 -5.57
C GLY A 31 6.70 17.79 -4.31
N ALA A 32 5.55 18.46 -4.22
CA ALA A 32 5.31 19.44 -3.17
C ALA A 32 5.62 18.71 -1.87
N PHE A 33 6.53 19.25 -1.07
CA PHE A 33 6.84 18.72 0.24
C PHE A 33 5.55 18.78 1.05
N ARG A 34 4.79 17.67 1.01
CA ARG A 34 3.57 17.51 1.77
C ARG A 34 4.03 17.16 3.18
N PRO A 35 3.62 17.92 4.20
CA PRO A 35 3.98 17.60 5.57
C PRO A 35 3.54 16.16 5.87
N PRO A 36 4.36 15.39 6.61
CA PRO A 36 4.05 13.99 6.91
C PRO A 36 2.69 13.90 7.60
N VAL A 37 1.85 12.97 7.13
CA VAL A 37 0.56 12.70 7.75
C VAL A 37 0.84 12.08 9.12
N LEU A 38 0.52 12.83 10.18
CA LEU A 38 0.67 12.35 11.54
C LEU A 38 -0.37 11.25 11.79
N ASN A 39 0.08 10.17 12.45
CA ASN A 39 -0.85 9.12 12.82
C ASN A 39 -1.76 9.63 13.96
N PRO A 40 -3.09 9.45 13.88
CA PRO A 40 -4.00 9.80 14.99
C PRO A 40 -3.62 9.09 16.30
N GLU A 41 -2.97 7.93 16.20
CA GLU A 41 -2.41 7.20 17.33
C GLU A 41 -0.92 6.93 17.08
N PRO A 42 -0.02 7.82 17.55
CA PRO A 42 1.41 7.61 17.46
C PRO A 42 1.86 6.29 18.09
N ALA A 43 2.85 5.63 17.49
CA ALA A 43 3.41 4.43 18.06
C ALA A 43 3.98 4.70 19.47
N PRO A 44 3.74 3.80 20.45
CA PRO A 44 4.26 3.95 21.80
C PRO A 44 5.79 3.85 21.81
N SER A 45 6.44 4.37 22.86
CA SER A 45 7.91 4.28 23.00
C SER A 45 8.43 2.84 23.01
N SER A 46 7.61 1.88 23.42
CA SER A 46 7.91 0.45 23.33
C SER A 46 8.11 -0.04 21.90
N ALA A 47 7.64 0.68 20.88
CA ALA A 47 7.81 0.37 19.45
C ALA A 47 9.10 0.93 18.84
N GLN A 48 9.97 1.59 19.62
CA GLN A 48 11.23 2.17 19.10
C GLN A 48 12.09 1.13 18.37
N TRP A 49 12.07 -0.12 18.82
CA TRP A 49 12.82 -1.19 18.17
C TRP A 49 12.38 -1.44 16.72
N ILE A 50 11.12 -1.17 16.37
CA ILE A 50 10.59 -1.29 14.99
C ILE A 50 11.23 -0.20 14.13
N VAL A 51 11.27 1.03 14.64
CA VAL A 51 11.92 2.17 13.97
C VAL A 51 13.40 1.88 13.74
N ASP A 52 14.10 1.41 14.76
CA ASP A 52 15.54 1.10 14.69
C ASP A 52 15.81 -0.03 13.67
N LEU A 53 14.99 -1.07 13.68
CA LEU A 53 15.08 -2.18 12.71
C LEU A 53 14.89 -1.67 11.28
N VAL A 54 13.80 -0.94 11.02
CA VAL A 54 13.51 -0.39 9.69
C VAL A 54 14.62 0.56 9.21
N ALA A 55 15.19 1.36 10.12
CA ALA A 55 16.26 2.30 9.77
C ALA A 55 17.55 1.62 9.29
N GLY A 56 17.80 0.37 9.71
CA GLY A 56 18.93 -0.47 9.31
C GLY A 56 18.67 -1.36 8.08
N LEU A 57 17.44 -1.39 7.57
CA LEU A 57 17.07 -2.18 6.39
C LEU A 57 17.15 -1.37 5.09
N ASN A 58 17.32 -2.08 3.98
CA ASN A 58 17.14 -1.52 2.64
C ASN A 58 15.64 -1.29 2.40
N THR A 59 15.20 -0.07 2.64
CA THR A 59 13.81 0.37 2.41
C THR A 59 13.58 0.66 0.92
N PRO A 60 12.37 0.41 0.38
CA PRO A 60 12.01 0.87 -0.95
C PRO A 60 12.27 2.38 -1.09
N PRO A 61 12.79 2.89 -2.22
CA PRO A 61 13.15 4.31 -2.35
C PRO A 61 12.03 5.32 -2.07
N ARG A 62 10.78 4.89 -2.22
CA ARG A 62 9.57 5.70 -1.97
C ARG A 62 9.13 5.70 -0.51
N CYS A 63 9.66 4.80 0.32
CA CYS A 63 9.31 4.75 1.73
C CYS A 63 10.18 5.71 2.53
N PRO A 64 9.62 6.75 3.17
CA PRO A 64 10.36 7.53 4.13
C PRO A 64 10.72 6.64 5.32
N LYS A 65 11.79 6.97 6.04
CA LYS A 65 12.09 6.29 7.31
C LYS A 65 11.01 6.66 8.33
N PRO A 66 10.33 5.68 8.94
CA PRO A 66 9.33 5.98 9.95
C PRO A 66 9.99 6.55 11.21
N THR A 67 9.20 7.27 11.98
CA THR A 67 9.49 7.75 13.33
C THR A 67 8.33 7.33 14.24
N LEU A 68 8.49 7.36 15.56
CA LEU A 68 7.38 7.04 16.47
C LEU A 68 6.08 7.84 16.18
N PRO A 69 6.14 9.16 15.85
CA PRO A 69 4.95 9.93 15.49
C PRO A 69 4.27 9.56 14.16
N THR A 70 4.99 8.89 13.26
CA THR A 70 4.49 8.57 11.90
C THR A 70 4.14 7.09 11.75
N LEU A 71 4.69 6.24 12.62
CA LEU A 71 4.42 4.81 12.67
C LEU A 71 3.11 4.52 13.40
N ALA A 72 2.29 3.62 12.85
CA ALA A 72 1.28 2.87 13.58
C ALA A 72 1.68 1.39 13.67
N VAL A 73 1.37 0.77 14.80
CA VAL A 73 1.57 -0.66 15.04
C VAL A 73 0.20 -1.30 15.15
N LEU A 74 -0.11 -2.22 14.22
CA LEU A 74 -1.37 -2.96 14.23
C LEU A 74 -1.29 -4.21 15.11
N ASP A 75 -0.21 -4.97 15.00
CA ASP A 75 0.03 -6.17 15.79
C ASP A 75 1.48 -6.18 16.30
N THR A 76 1.68 -6.67 17.52
CA THR A 76 3.00 -6.89 18.12
C THR A 76 2.91 -7.90 19.26
N ASP A 77 3.91 -8.79 19.36
CA ASP A 77 4.08 -9.71 20.49
C ASP A 77 5.12 -9.19 21.51
N GLY A 78 5.40 -7.89 21.46
CA GLY A 78 6.43 -7.22 22.25
C GLY A 78 7.64 -6.86 21.40
N ARG A 79 8.46 -7.85 21.03
CA ARG A 79 9.74 -7.63 20.32
C ARG A 79 10.15 -8.72 19.34
N ASN A 80 9.36 -9.78 19.14
CA ASN A 80 9.73 -10.82 18.20
C ASN A 80 9.00 -10.67 16.87
N ARG A 81 7.84 -10.04 16.84
CA ARG A 81 7.12 -9.75 15.61
C ARG A 81 6.32 -8.47 15.73
N ALA A 82 6.08 -7.86 14.59
CA ALA A 82 5.13 -6.79 14.46
C ALA A 82 4.56 -6.69 13.04
N VAL A 83 3.35 -6.15 12.92
CA VAL A 83 2.85 -5.55 11.69
C VAL A 83 2.64 -4.07 11.94
N ALA A 84 3.31 -3.25 11.15
CA ALA A 84 3.30 -1.81 11.32
C ALA A 84 3.20 -1.12 9.96
N PHE A 85 2.65 0.09 9.94
CA PHE A 85 2.56 0.91 8.73
C PHE A 85 2.82 2.38 9.04
N TRP A 86 3.17 3.13 8.00
CA TRP A 86 3.30 4.57 8.04
C TRP A 86 2.93 5.15 6.67
N LEU A 87 2.28 6.30 6.68
CA LEU A 87 1.85 6.97 5.47
C LEU A 87 3.05 7.65 4.79
N VAL A 88 3.12 7.50 3.47
CA VAL A 88 4.02 8.31 2.64
C VAL A 88 3.36 9.65 2.38
N ASP A 89 2.09 9.60 1.97
CA ASP A 89 1.17 10.73 1.87
C ASP A 89 -0.29 10.26 2.03
N HIS A 90 -1.26 10.98 1.46
CA HIS A 90 -2.68 10.61 1.53
C HIS A 90 -3.10 9.55 0.50
N LEU A 91 -2.20 9.08 -0.37
CA LEU A 91 -2.47 8.10 -1.42
C LEU A 91 -1.65 6.82 -1.22
N ASP A 92 -0.48 6.95 -0.61
CA ASP A 92 0.51 5.88 -0.53
C ASP A 92 0.87 5.52 0.91
N VAL A 93 1.11 4.23 1.15
CA VAL A 93 1.48 3.69 2.44
C VAL A 93 2.68 2.75 2.32
N CYS A 94 3.53 2.80 3.34
CA CYS A 94 4.55 1.79 3.56
C CYS A 94 4.17 0.93 4.75
N TYR A 95 4.41 -0.37 4.65
CA TYR A 95 4.10 -1.30 5.72
C TYR A 95 5.18 -2.37 5.82
N ALA A 96 5.33 -2.89 7.04
CA ALA A 96 6.30 -3.92 7.37
C ALA A 96 5.61 -5.08 8.07
N ALA A 97 5.94 -6.30 7.64
CA ALA A 97 5.72 -7.51 8.41
C ALA A 97 7.09 -7.95 8.95
N ILE A 98 7.20 -7.97 10.27
CA ILE A 98 8.45 -8.24 10.98
C ILE A 98 8.32 -9.57 11.69
N ASN A 99 9.24 -10.48 11.40
CA ASN A 99 9.46 -11.72 12.12
C ASN A 99 10.94 -11.77 12.54
N HIS A 100 11.18 -11.86 13.84
CA HIS A 100 12.51 -11.89 14.46
C HIS A 100 12.87 -13.30 14.99
N ARG A 101 11.90 -14.22 15.05
CA ARG A 101 12.04 -15.60 15.57
C ARG A 101 11.98 -16.67 14.47
N GLY A 102 12.56 -16.43 13.29
CA GLY A 102 12.54 -17.42 12.20
C GLY A 102 13.45 -17.10 11.02
N GLU A 103 13.31 -17.91 9.98
CA GLU A 103 13.99 -17.77 8.68
C GLU A 103 13.38 -16.67 7.80
N THR A 104 12.12 -16.29 8.05
CA THR A 104 11.39 -15.31 7.24
C THR A 104 11.93 -13.90 7.48
N PRO A 105 12.46 -13.23 6.44
CA PRO A 105 13.02 -11.89 6.59
C PRO A 105 11.95 -10.86 6.89
N THR A 106 12.34 -9.81 7.63
CA THR A 106 11.54 -8.58 7.69
C THR A 106 11.42 -8.00 6.29
N THR A 107 10.19 -7.82 5.82
CA THR A 107 9.94 -7.27 4.49
C THR A 107 9.16 -5.97 4.62
N ILE A 108 9.59 -4.98 3.85
CA ILE A 108 8.99 -3.65 3.78
C ILE A 108 8.43 -3.48 2.38
N TRP A 109 7.15 -3.14 2.31
CA TRP A 109 6.45 -2.89 1.06
C TRP A 109 6.00 -1.45 0.98
N PHE A 110 5.92 -0.97 -0.27
CA PHE A 110 5.25 0.25 -0.66
C PHE A 110 4.02 -0.13 -1.45
N SER A 111 2.88 0.50 -1.19
CA SER A 111 1.66 0.30 -1.97
C SER A 111 0.82 1.57 -2.04
N PRO A 112 0.20 1.87 -3.18
CA PRO A 112 -0.96 2.73 -3.22
C PRO A 112 -2.05 2.16 -2.31
N ILE A 113 -2.76 3.04 -1.60
CA ILE A 113 -3.88 2.68 -0.74
C ILE A 113 -5.01 2.05 -1.56
N GLU A 114 -5.28 2.58 -2.75
CA GLU A 114 -6.30 2.02 -3.66
C GLU A 114 -6.00 0.56 -4.03
N ASP A 115 -4.73 0.24 -4.28
CA ASP A 115 -4.33 -1.13 -4.57
C ASP A 115 -4.63 -2.04 -3.37
N LEU A 116 -4.38 -1.59 -2.14
CA LEU A 116 -4.67 -2.37 -0.93
C LEU A 116 -6.17 -2.59 -0.71
N VAL A 117 -7.01 -1.63 -1.11
CA VAL A 117 -8.47 -1.74 -1.02
C VAL A 117 -8.99 -2.74 -2.06
N ALA A 118 -8.45 -2.71 -3.28
CA ALA A 118 -8.97 -3.50 -4.40
C ALA A 118 -8.43 -4.93 -4.47
N ARG A 119 -7.17 -5.15 -4.06
CA ARG A 119 -6.48 -6.44 -4.28
C ARG A 119 -6.69 -7.43 -3.14
N THR A 120 -6.62 -8.72 -3.47
CA THR A 120 -6.43 -9.78 -2.47
C THR A 120 -5.14 -9.52 -1.68
N PRO A 121 -5.15 -9.49 -0.35
CA PRO A 121 -3.96 -9.26 0.45
C PRO A 121 -2.87 -10.27 0.11
N MET A 122 -1.63 -9.80 -0.03
CA MET A 122 -0.50 -10.69 -0.28
C MET A 122 0.07 -11.22 1.04
N PRO A 123 0.33 -12.52 1.16
CA PRO A 123 1.11 -13.08 2.25
C PRO A 123 2.52 -12.45 2.34
N ALA A 124 3.01 -12.29 3.56
CA ALA A 124 4.42 -11.97 3.82
C ALA A 124 5.35 -13.16 3.54
N ASP A 125 4.90 -14.38 3.83
CA ASP A 125 5.56 -15.65 3.54
C ASP A 125 4.56 -16.60 2.87
N THR A 126 4.99 -17.44 1.94
CA THR A 126 4.14 -18.43 1.23
C THR A 126 4.53 -19.87 1.53
N THR A 127 5.48 -20.09 2.44
CA THR A 127 6.02 -21.40 2.78
C THR A 127 4.96 -22.24 3.49
N PRO A 128 4.65 -23.47 3.04
CA PRO A 128 3.70 -24.33 3.72
C PRO A 128 4.11 -24.64 5.16
N GLY A 129 3.15 -24.58 6.09
CA GLY A 129 3.35 -24.91 7.50
C GLY A 129 3.93 -23.78 8.36
N VAL A 130 4.23 -22.61 7.78
CA VAL A 130 4.73 -21.45 8.53
C VAL A 130 3.63 -20.42 8.77
N ASP A 131 3.89 -19.57 9.75
CA ASP A 131 3.08 -18.41 10.09
C ASP A 131 3.33 -17.26 9.10
N SER A 132 2.25 -16.65 8.61
CA SER A 132 2.30 -15.55 7.65
C SER A 132 1.39 -14.41 8.07
N TYR A 133 1.74 -13.21 7.63
CA TYR A 133 0.98 -12.00 7.87
C TYR A 133 0.44 -11.49 6.55
N ALA A 134 -0.75 -10.93 6.59
CA ALA A 134 -1.30 -10.17 5.49
C ALA A 134 -1.74 -8.79 5.99
N PHE A 135 -1.61 -7.81 5.09
CA PHE A 135 -1.91 -6.41 5.34
C PHE A 135 -2.82 -5.88 4.24
N THR A 136 -3.83 -5.10 4.64
CA THR A 136 -4.79 -4.53 3.70
C THR A 136 -5.47 -3.27 4.20
N ALA A 137 -6.36 -2.70 3.39
CA ALA A 137 -7.11 -1.48 3.68
C ALA A 137 -8.57 -1.59 3.23
N TYR A 138 -9.43 -0.78 3.84
CA TYR A 138 -10.83 -0.56 3.51
C TYR A 138 -11.10 0.93 3.41
N ARG A 139 -11.95 1.33 2.47
CA ARG A 139 -12.49 2.70 2.44
C ARG A 139 -13.51 2.87 3.57
N GLY A 140 -13.44 4.02 4.23
CA GLY A 140 -14.29 4.37 5.36
C GLY A 140 -13.79 3.83 6.71
N ARG A 141 -14.56 4.14 7.74
CA ARG A 141 -14.42 3.56 9.08
C ARG A 141 -15.01 2.16 9.09
N VAL A 142 -14.29 1.22 9.67
CA VAL A 142 -14.73 -0.15 9.91
C VAL A 142 -14.50 -0.47 11.39
N ASP A 143 -15.58 -0.77 12.11
CA ASP A 143 -15.54 -1.00 13.56
C ASP A 143 -15.24 -2.46 13.93
N ASP A 144 -15.45 -3.39 12.99
CA ASP A 144 -15.19 -4.82 13.17
C ASP A 144 -14.85 -5.48 11.82
N ILE A 145 -13.94 -6.46 11.86
CA ILE A 145 -13.56 -7.27 10.70
C ILE A 145 -13.55 -8.73 11.12
N GLN A 146 -14.47 -9.50 10.56
CA GLN A 146 -14.64 -10.91 10.87
C GLN A 146 -13.93 -11.77 9.84
N VAL A 147 -13.28 -12.83 10.32
CA VAL A 147 -12.66 -13.86 9.48
C VAL A 147 -13.64 -15.02 9.35
N THR A 148 -13.90 -15.44 8.11
CA THR A 148 -14.71 -16.62 7.79
C THR A 148 -13.97 -17.55 6.83
N GLY A 149 -14.47 -18.77 6.66
CA GLY A 149 -13.93 -19.77 5.73
C GLY A 149 -13.11 -20.85 6.44
N ASP A 150 -11.95 -20.47 6.98
CA ASP A 150 -11.04 -21.37 7.70
C ASP A 150 -10.43 -20.70 8.95
N PRO A 151 -11.26 -20.37 9.96
CA PRO A 151 -10.80 -19.63 11.13
C PRO A 151 -9.80 -20.41 12.00
N ASP A 152 -9.72 -21.74 11.87
CA ASP A 152 -8.80 -22.58 12.66
C ASP A 152 -7.33 -22.31 12.33
N HIS A 153 -7.05 -21.75 11.15
CA HIS A 153 -5.72 -21.33 10.74
C HIS A 153 -5.39 -19.88 11.15
N LEU A 154 -6.34 -19.15 11.75
CA LEU A 154 -6.09 -17.81 12.26
C LEU A 154 -5.34 -17.89 13.60
N VAL A 155 -4.16 -17.29 13.68
CA VAL A 155 -3.27 -17.36 14.85
C VAL A 155 -3.50 -16.18 15.82
N SER A 156 -3.97 -15.04 15.31
CA SER A 156 -4.36 -13.88 16.12
C SER A 156 -5.60 -13.21 15.55
N PRO A 157 -6.36 -12.46 16.36
CA PRO A 157 -7.48 -11.68 15.84
C PRO A 157 -7.02 -10.68 14.77
N VAL A 158 -7.97 -10.21 13.96
CA VAL A 158 -7.71 -9.12 13.02
C VAL A 158 -7.54 -7.83 13.80
N HIS A 159 -6.40 -7.19 13.60
CA HIS A 159 -6.12 -5.87 14.15
C HIS A 159 -6.37 -4.82 13.08
N HIS A 160 -6.97 -3.69 13.47
CA HIS A 160 -7.29 -2.63 12.53
C HIS A 160 -7.13 -1.24 13.15
N LEU A 161 -6.89 -0.24 12.30
CA LEU A 161 -6.79 1.16 12.67
C LEU A 161 -7.36 2.03 11.55
N THR A 162 -8.31 2.91 11.89
CA THR A 162 -8.85 3.91 10.95
C THR A 162 -8.05 5.21 11.03
N VAL A 163 -7.65 5.71 9.87
CA VAL A 163 -6.91 6.96 9.70
C VAL A 163 -7.72 7.91 8.81
N ASP A 164 -7.70 9.20 9.14
CA ASP A 164 -8.23 10.27 8.29
C ASP A 164 -7.10 10.80 7.40
N LEU A 165 -7.27 10.64 6.09
CA LEU A 165 -6.32 11.08 5.07
C LEU A 165 -6.52 12.56 4.68
N GLY A 166 -7.51 13.22 5.28
CA GLY A 166 -7.92 14.60 5.03
C GLY A 166 -9.20 14.68 4.19
N ILE A 167 -9.89 15.83 4.29
CA ILE A 167 -11.12 16.11 3.52
C ILE A 167 -12.23 15.07 3.80
N GLY A 168 -12.16 14.40 4.96
CA GLY A 168 -13.12 13.36 5.35
C GLY A 168 -12.91 12.01 4.64
N ASP A 169 -11.79 11.81 3.93
CA ASP A 169 -11.43 10.51 3.38
C ASP A 169 -10.84 9.62 4.49
N LEU A 170 -11.67 8.70 4.99
CA LEU A 170 -11.26 7.73 6.01
C LEU A 170 -10.79 6.44 5.36
N VAL A 171 -9.72 5.85 5.88
CA VAL A 171 -9.25 4.52 5.49
C VAL A 171 -8.97 3.69 6.72
N THR A 172 -9.46 2.46 6.74
CA THR A 172 -9.18 1.49 7.79
C THR A 172 -8.16 0.48 7.31
N PHE A 173 -6.96 0.52 7.89
CA PHE A 173 -5.91 -0.47 7.67
C PHE A 173 -6.15 -1.67 8.57
N ALA A 174 -5.89 -2.87 8.05
CA ALA A 174 -6.09 -4.12 8.76
C ALA A 174 -4.93 -5.07 8.55
N ALA A 175 -4.58 -5.81 9.60
CA ALA A 175 -3.57 -6.86 9.59
C ALA A 175 -4.09 -8.10 10.32
N TYR A 176 -3.70 -9.27 9.82
CA TYR A 176 -4.06 -10.54 10.44
C TYR A 176 -2.93 -11.55 10.25
N HIS A 177 -2.85 -12.47 11.20
CA HIS A 177 -1.81 -13.47 11.31
C HIS A 177 -2.45 -14.86 11.21
N TYR A 178 -1.95 -15.68 10.30
CA TYR A 178 -2.49 -17.01 10.04
C TYR A 178 -1.37 -18.00 9.73
N ARG A 179 -1.67 -19.29 9.91
CA ARG A 179 -0.78 -20.39 9.57
C ARG A 179 -1.11 -20.93 8.20
N ILE A 180 -0.10 -21.06 7.35
CA ILE A 180 -0.27 -21.66 6.03
C ILE A 180 -0.41 -23.18 6.19
N PRO A 181 -1.45 -23.82 5.62
CA PRO A 181 -1.64 -25.26 5.71
C PRO A 181 -0.41 -26.03 5.19
N ALA A 182 0.17 -26.89 6.04
CA ALA A 182 1.31 -27.74 5.66
C ALA A 182 1.00 -28.75 4.54
N THR A 183 -0.30 -29.04 4.33
CA THR A 183 -0.77 -30.05 3.38
C THR A 183 -0.84 -29.55 1.93
N GLY A 184 -0.45 -28.29 1.67
CA GLY A 184 -0.58 -27.65 0.35
C GLY A 184 -2.03 -27.41 -0.08
N LYS A 185 -3.00 -27.66 0.80
CA LYS A 185 -4.40 -27.31 0.57
C LYS A 185 -4.54 -25.79 0.52
N PRO A 186 -5.41 -25.25 -0.36
CA PRO A 186 -5.68 -23.82 -0.39
C PRO A 186 -6.24 -23.37 0.95
N LEU A 187 -5.61 -22.36 1.54
CA LEU A 187 -6.19 -21.65 2.66
C LEU A 187 -7.30 -20.73 2.14
N THR A 188 -8.51 -20.88 2.66
CA THR A 188 -9.68 -20.07 2.26
C THR A 188 -10.05 -19.16 3.42
N LEU A 189 -9.41 -17.99 3.48
CA LEU A 189 -9.77 -16.94 4.43
C LEU A 189 -10.56 -15.86 3.71
N THR A 190 -11.61 -15.38 4.34
CA THR A 190 -12.40 -14.25 3.83
C THR A 190 -12.56 -13.24 4.96
N LEU A 191 -12.38 -11.96 4.65
CA LEU A 191 -12.65 -10.86 5.58
C LEU A 191 -14.00 -10.24 5.26
N CYS A 192 -14.88 -10.18 6.26
CA CYS A 192 -16.20 -9.57 6.18
C CYS A 192 -16.24 -8.34 7.08
N THR A 193 -16.80 -7.24 6.59
CA THR A 193 -17.14 -6.09 7.43
C THR A 193 -18.66 -6.03 7.61
N PRO A 194 -19.18 -5.34 8.64
CA PRO A 194 -20.63 -5.23 8.86
C PRO A 194 -21.39 -4.56 7.71
N THR A 195 -20.71 -3.73 6.90
CA THR A 195 -21.34 -2.83 5.94
C THR A 195 -20.93 -3.09 4.48
N ALA A 196 -19.95 -3.94 4.22
CA ALA A 196 -19.44 -4.23 2.88
C ALA A 196 -19.41 -5.74 2.59
N PRO A 197 -19.40 -6.14 1.30
CA PRO A 197 -19.23 -7.54 0.92
C PRO A 197 -17.92 -8.10 1.46
N CYS A 198 -17.95 -9.39 1.80
CA CYS A 198 -16.76 -10.12 2.18
C CYS A 198 -15.77 -10.20 1.00
N ARG A 199 -14.47 -10.17 1.29
CA ARG A 199 -13.39 -10.20 0.30
C ARG A 199 -12.41 -11.33 0.58
N ASN A 200 -11.84 -11.89 -0.49
CA ASN A 200 -10.81 -12.90 -0.34
C ASN A 200 -9.60 -12.34 0.43
N ALA A 201 -9.10 -13.14 1.36
CA ALA A 201 -8.02 -12.84 2.28
C ALA A 201 -6.82 -13.79 2.12
N HIS A 202 -6.93 -14.82 1.26
CA HIS A 202 -5.82 -15.68 0.86
C HIS A 202 -6.13 -16.44 -0.44
#